data_AF-A0A1V6TB93-F1
#
_entry.id   AF-A0A1V6TB93-F1
#
_cell.length_a   1.000
_cell.length_b   1.000
_cell.length_c   1.000
_cell.angle_alpha   90.00
_cell.angle_beta   90.00
_cell.angle_gamma   90.00
#
_symmetry.space_group_name_H-M   'P 1'
#
loop_
_entity.id
_entity.type
_entity.pdbx_description
1 polymer ?
#
loop_
_entity_poly.entity_id
_entity_poly.type
_entity_poly.pdbx_seq_one_letter_code
_entity_poly.pdbx_strand_id
1 'polypeptide(L)' 'MPLIVRYETPDAFGEQNETVIKTLDENGFPDGDYPVTSTFPPILLLPQIESGDHPVIGQLQDLDGVIVEYENDEE' A
#
# COMPACT_ATOMS: atom_id res chain seq x y z
N MET A 1 -4.41 -12.44 0.07
CA MET A 1 -5.08 -11.66 1.15
C MET A 1 -4.84 -10.19 0.86
N PRO A 2 -5.75 -9.26 1.22
CA PRO A 2 -5.56 -7.87 0.86
C PRO A 2 -4.41 -7.24 1.65
N LEU A 3 -3.57 -6.45 0.96
CA LEU A 3 -2.61 -5.56 1.59
C LEU A 3 -3.25 -4.19 1.75
N ILE A 4 -3.14 -3.61 2.93
CA ILE A 4 -3.72 -2.31 3.28
C ILE A 4 -2.56 -1.34 3.47
N VAL A 5 -2.48 -0.32 2.62
CA VAL A 5 -1.50 0.75 2.72
C VAL A 5 -2.22 2.01 3.18
N ARG A 6 -1.83 2.56 4.32
CA ARG A 6 -2.45 3.72 4.97
C ARG A 6 -1.41 4.82 5.17
N TYR A 7 -1.82 6.08 5.01
CA TYR A 7 -0.91 7.21 5.22
C TYR A 7 -1.17 7.89 6.56
N GLU A 8 -0.12 8.22 7.31
CA GLU A 8 -0.24 8.84 8.62
C GLU A 8 -0.79 10.27 8.57
N THR A 9 -0.45 11.01 7.51
CA THR A 9 -0.79 12.43 7.31
C THR A 9 -1.22 12.68 5.86
N PRO A 10 -2.01 13.75 5.60
CA PRO A 10 -2.39 14.08 4.23
C PRO A 10 -1.18 14.56 3.41
N ASP A 11 -0.17 15.13 4.08
CA ASP A 11 1.12 15.47 3.48
C ASP A 11 1.86 14.21 3.03
N ALA A 12 1.94 13.16 3.87
CA ALA A 12 2.52 11.88 3.49
C ALA A 12 1.79 11.25 2.29
N PHE A 13 0.47 11.38 2.20
CA PHE A 13 -0.26 10.98 0.99
C PHE A 13 0.16 11.81 -0.22
N GLY A 14 0.22 13.14 -0.12
CA GLY A 14 0.64 14.00 -1.22
C GLY A 14 2.07 13.74 -1.71
N GLU A 15 2.99 13.40 -0.80
CA GLU A 15 4.40 13.17 -1.11
C GLU A 15 4.69 11.73 -1.52
N GLN A 16 4.09 10.75 -0.85
CA GLN A 16 4.41 9.33 -1.05
C GLN A 16 3.48 8.62 -2.00
N ASN A 17 2.26 9.10 -2.27
CA ASN A 17 1.28 8.33 -3.06
C ASN A 17 1.78 7.99 -4.47
N GLU A 18 2.45 8.93 -5.15
CA GLU A 18 3.06 8.63 -6.45
C GLU A 18 4.16 7.57 -6.34
N THR A 19 4.98 7.64 -5.30
CA THR A 19 6.04 6.66 -5.02
C THR A 19 5.44 5.29 -4.72
N VAL A 20 4.40 5.22 -3.90
CA VAL A 20 3.66 4.00 -3.58
C VAL A 20 3.11 3.37 -4.87
N ILE A 21 2.37 4.13 -5.68
CA ILE A 21 1.81 3.64 -6.95
C ILE A 21 2.90 3.12 -7.87
N LYS A 22 4.03 3.84 -7.98
CA LYS A 22 5.16 3.42 -8.80
C LYS A 22 5.79 2.12 -8.29
N THR A 23 6.02 2.02 -6.98
CA THR A 23 6.54 0.80 -6.35
C THR A 23 5.60 -0.38 -6.61
N LEU A 24 4.29 -0.16 -6.55
CA LEU A 24 3.30 -1.19 -6.87
C LEU A 24 3.37 -1.63 -8.34
N ASP A 25 3.44 -0.69 -9.28
CA ASP A 25 3.55 -0.96 -10.73
C ASP A 25 4.83 -1.74 -11.08
N GLU A 26 5.98 -1.34 -10.52
CA GLU A 26 7.26 -2.04 -10.70
C GLU A 26 7.25 -3.47 -10.14
N ASN A 27 6.35 -3.75 -9.19
CA ASN A 27 6.14 -5.07 -8.57
C ASN A 27 4.97 -5.85 -9.19
N GLY A 28 4.36 -5.36 -10.28
CA GLY A 28 3.30 -6.06 -11.01
C GLY A 28 1.88 -5.75 -10.57
N PHE A 29 1.66 -4.69 -9.79
CA PHE A 29 0.35 -4.21 -9.35
C PHE A 29 0.04 -2.83 -9.96
N PRO A 30 -0.63 -2.76 -11.12
CA PRO A 30 -0.92 -1.49 -11.77
C PRO A 30 -2.04 -0.71 -11.05
N ASP A 31 -2.04 0.61 -11.17
CA ASP A 31 -2.94 1.57 -10.50
C ASP A 31 -4.45 1.25 -10.60
N GLY A 32 -4.86 0.54 -11.67
CA GLY A 32 -6.25 0.16 -11.89
C GLY A 32 -6.73 -1.05 -11.06
N ASP A 33 -5.83 -1.78 -10.39
CA ASP A 33 -6.16 -3.02 -9.67
C ASP A 33 -6.50 -2.82 -8.19
N TYR A 34 -6.36 -1.60 -7.65
CA TYR A 34 -6.60 -1.31 -6.24
C TYR A 34 -7.47 -0.06 -6.02
N PRO A 35 -8.49 -0.11 -5.15
CA PRO A 35 -9.24 1.08 -4.77
C PRO A 35 -8.48 1.95 -3.77
N VAL A 36 -8.56 3.28 -3.96
CA VAL A 36 -8.08 4.29 -3.01
C VAL A 36 -9.28 4.91 -2.30
N THR A 37 -9.29 4.90 -0.98
CA THR A 37 -10.29 5.61 -0.19
C THR A 37 -9.84 7.04 0.07
N SER A 38 -10.64 8.03 -0.31
CA SER A 38 -10.36 9.45 -0.01
C SER A 38 -10.67 9.85 1.44
N THR A 39 -11.07 8.91 2.30
CA THR A 39 -11.27 9.15 3.73
C THR A 39 -9.92 9.27 4.41
N PHE A 40 -9.73 10.27 5.27
CA PHE A 40 -8.48 10.44 6.00
C PHE A 40 -8.46 9.56 7.27
N PRO A 41 -7.36 8.82 7.53
CA PRO A 41 -6.17 8.65 6.69
C PRO A 41 -6.46 7.87 5.40
N PRO A 42 -5.97 8.33 4.22
CA PRO A 42 -6.22 7.65 2.96
C PRO A 42 -5.67 6.24 2.98
N ILE A 43 -6.37 5.34 2.28
CA ILE A 43 -6.09 3.91 2.30
C ILE A 43 -6.08 3.39 0.87
N LEU A 44 -5.07 2.58 0.56
CA LEU A 44 -4.85 1.84 -0.66
C LEU A 44 -5.03 0.36 -0.34
N LEU A 45 -5.99 -0.29 -0.98
CA LEU A 45 -6.30 -1.70 -0.73
C LEU A 45 -5.86 -2.53 -1.94
N LEU A 46 -4.84 -3.37 -1.78
CA LEU A 46 -4.38 -4.26 -2.84
C LEU A 46 -4.96 -5.66 -2.66
N PRO A 47 -5.93 -6.08 -3.50
CA PRO A 47 -6.63 -7.35 -3.30
C PRO A 47 -5.81 -8.60 -3.66
N GLN A 48 -4.68 -8.46 -4.36
CA GLN A 48 -4.00 -9.59 -5.05
C GLN A 48 -2.61 -9.95 -4.51
N ILE A 49 -2.22 -9.51 -3.31
CA ILE A 49 -0.90 -9.88 -2.78
C ILE A 49 -0.93 -11.36 -2.34
N GLU A 50 -0.15 -12.18 -3.06
CA GLU A 50 -0.09 -13.64 -2.87
C GLU A 50 0.63 -14.05 -1.58
N SER A 51 1.49 -13.20 -1.01
CA SER A 51 2.29 -13.53 0.18
C SER A 51 2.73 -12.29 0.95
N GLY A 52 2.76 -12.38 2.30
CA GLY A 52 3.24 -11.32 3.20
C GLY A 52 4.75 -11.04 3.10
N ASP A 53 5.50 -11.94 2.45
CA ASP A 53 6.92 -11.78 2.13
C ASP A 53 7.17 -11.08 0.78
N HIS A 54 6.13 -10.52 0.14
CA HIS A 54 6.32 -9.84 -1.14
C HIS A 54 7.27 -8.64 -0.96
N PRO A 55 8.31 -8.48 -1.80
CA PRO A 55 9.31 -7.41 -1.64
C PRO A 55 8.71 -6.00 -1.63
N VAL A 56 7.56 -5.83 -2.29
CA VAL A 56 6.77 -4.60 -2.28
C VAL A 56 6.38 -4.15 -0.87
N ILE A 57 6.10 -5.09 0.06
CA ILE A 57 5.68 -4.76 1.43
C ILE A 57 6.81 -4.06 2.18
N GLY A 58 8.04 -4.60 2.09
CA GLY A 58 9.21 -3.97 2.70
C GLY A 58 9.50 -2.60 2.11
N GLN A 59 9.44 -2.47 0.78
CA GLN A 59 9.67 -1.18 0.11
C GLN A 59 8.65 -0.11 0.52
N LEU A 60 7.39 -0.49 0.70
CA LEU A 60 6.34 0.42 1.14
C LEU A 60 6.48 0.78 2.64
N GLN A 61 6.97 -0.14 3.48
CA GLN A 61 7.24 0.11 4.90
C GLN A 61 8.44 1.03 5.13
N ASP A 62 9.38 1.09 4.19
CA ASP A 62 10.52 2.01 4.23
C ASP A 62 10.12 3.48 3.90
N LEU A 63 8.91 3.71 3.40
CA LEU A 63 8.43 5.06 3.08
C LEU A 63 7.97 5.81 4.34
N ASP A 64 8.48 7.03 4.51
CA ASP A 64 8.12 7.89 5.64
C ASP A 64 6.64 8.25 5.62
N GLY A 65 5.94 8.00 6.74
CA GLY A 65 4.51 8.26 6.88
C GLY A 65 3.58 7.25 6.19
N VAL A 66 4.11 6.10 5.73
CA VAL A 66 3.33 5.00 5.14
C VAL A 66 3.26 3.83 6.11
N ILE A 67 2.04 3.41 6.43
CA ILE A 67 1.73 2.26 7.26
C ILE A 67 1.24 1.15 6.34
N VAL A 68 1.85 -0.03 6.44
CA VAL A 68 1.48 -1.19 5.63
C VAL A 68 0.99 -2.29 6.57
N GLU A 69 -0.29 -2.64 6.45
CA GLU A 69 -0.93 -3.72 7.19
C GLU A 69 -1.23 -4.86 6.22
N TYR A 70 -0.72 -6.06 6.54
CA TYR A 70 -1.03 -7.29 5.81
C TYR A 70 -1.97 -8.11 6.67
N GLU A 71 -3.21 -8.30 6.24
CA GLU A 71 -4.11 -9.26 6.88
C GLU A 71 -3.61 -10.66 6.52
N ASN A 72 -2.72 -11.20 7.36
CA ASN A 72 -2.56 -12.65 7.46
C ASN A 72 -3.76 -13.15 8.27
N ASP A 73 -4.64 -13.94 7.63
CA ASP A 73 -5.51 -14.88 8.36
C ASP A 73 -4.58 -15.85 9.11
N GLU A 74 -4.10 -15.47 10.29
CA GLU A 74 -3.62 -16.44 11.27
C GLU A 74 -4.85 -17.07 11.94
N GLU A 75 -5.39 -18.13 11.32
CA GLU A 75 -6.14 -19.20 11.98
C GLU A 75 -5.42 -20.55 11.85
#